data_AF-A0A149R0H1-F1
#
_entry.id   AF-A0A149R0H1-F1
#
_cell.length_a   1.000
_cell.length_b   1.000
_cell.length_c   1.000
_cell.angle_alpha   90.00
_cell.angle_beta   90.00
_cell.angle_gamma   90.00
#
_symmetry.space_group_name_H-M   'P 1'
#
loop_
_entity.id
_entity.type
_entity.pdbx_description
1 polymer ?
#
loop_
_entity_poly.entity_id
_entity_poly.type
_entity_poly.pdbx_seq_one_letter_code
_entity_poly.pdbx_strand_id
1 'polypeptide(L)'
;MTHNQSKARTATVAGLARLAGLAAMTGTEAITADSVTLCAPPADARLVGLCADLTEIEQWRQSRLAGRCNLPAVQLGGLLARRQVLIAEVCDMKAATRGGLKAKARAVRLVLGDAVVPRNMREALMRSLLEDMQGGLL
;
A
#
# COMPACT_ATOMS: atom_id res chain seq x y z
N MET A 1 -24.78 -3.87 -17.02
CA MET A 1 -23.55 -3.04 -17.02
C MET A 1 -23.58 -1.99 -15.91
N THR A 2 -23.63 -2.38 -14.63
CA THR A 2 -23.87 -1.44 -13.49
C THR A 2 -22.88 -1.55 -12.34
N HIS A 3 -21.77 -2.28 -12.49
CA HIS A 3 -20.86 -2.57 -11.37
C HIS A 3 -19.65 -1.63 -11.23
N ASN A 4 -19.38 -0.78 -12.25
CA ASN A 4 -18.21 0.12 -12.24
C ASN A 4 -18.45 1.51 -11.63
N GLN A 5 -19.71 1.96 -11.50
CA GLN A 5 -20.00 3.29 -10.92
C GLN A 5 -19.82 3.34 -9.39
N SER A 6 -19.99 2.20 -8.70
CA SER A 6 -19.90 2.15 -7.23
C SER A 6 -18.46 2.32 -6.72
N LYS A 7 -17.47 1.69 -7.38
CA LYS A 7 -16.05 1.80 -7.04
C LYS A 7 -15.47 3.18 -7.31
N ALA A 8 -15.90 3.84 -8.40
CA ALA A 8 -15.49 5.19 -8.72
C ALA A 8 -15.97 6.20 -7.66
N ARG A 9 -17.20 6.04 -7.16
CA ARG A 9 -17.79 6.92 -6.13
C ARG A 9 -17.11 6.80 -4.76
N THR A 10 -16.64 5.62 -4.38
CA THR A 10 -15.95 5.42 -3.09
C THR A 10 -14.54 6.00 -3.11
N ALA A 11 -13.83 5.90 -4.23
CA ALA A 11 -12.52 6.53 -4.41
C ALA A 11 -12.60 8.07 -4.35
N THR A 12 -13.65 8.67 -4.92
CA THR A 12 -13.87 10.11 -4.86
C THR A 12 -14.17 10.64 -3.46
N VAL A 13 -14.91 9.88 -2.64
CA VAL A 13 -15.24 10.29 -1.26
C VAL A 13 -14.02 10.23 -0.35
N ALA A 14 -13.17 9.20 -0.49
CA ALA A 14 -11.93 9.09 0.27
C ALA A 14 -10.92 10.21 -0.10
N GLY A 15 -10.88 10.62 -1.37
CA GLY A 15 -10.06 11.74 -1.84
C GLY A 15 -10.53 13.09 -1.28
N LEU A 16 -11.85 13.33 -1.26
CA LEU A 16 -12.45 14.54 -0.70
C LEU A 16 -12.21 14.68 0.82
N ALA A 17 -12.28 13.58 1.57
CA ALA A 17 -12.01 13.60 3.01
C ALA A 17 -10.55 13.99 3.34
N ARG A 18 -9.59 13.55 2.52
CA ARG A 18 -8.17 13.91 2.69
C ARG A 18 -7.91 15.37 2.33
N LEU A 19 -8.62 15.92 1.34
CA LEU A 19 -8.54 17.34 0.97
C LEU A 19 -9.18 18.26 2.01
N ALA A 20 -10.32 17.86 2.60
CA ALA A 20 -10.95 18.59 3.70
C ALA A 20 -10.06 18.65 4.94
N GLY A 21 -9.35 17.56 5.27
CA GLY A 21 -8.36 17.53 6.36
C GLY A 21 -7.16 18.45 6.10
N LEU A 22 -6.73 18.59 4.84
CA LEU A 22 -5.64 19.49 4.45
C LEU A 22 -6.06 20.97 4.49
N ALA A 23 -7.27 21.28 4.03
CA ALA A 23 -7.82 22.64 4.07
C ALA A 23 -8.03 23.16 5.50
N ALA A 24 -8.40 22.27 6.44
CA ALA A 24 -8.52 22.61 7.85
C ALA A 24 -7.17 22.95 8.52
N MET A 25 -6.05 22.46 7.97
CA MET A 25 -4.70 22.74 8.49
C MET A 25 -4.07 24.01 7.92
N THR A 26 -4.52 24.47 6.74
CA THR A 26 -3.89 25.60 6.02
C THR A 26 -4.67 26.92 6.11
N GLY A 27 -5.86 26.94 6.72
CA GLY A 27 -6.60 28.18 6.96
C GLY A 27 -6.99 28.95 5.70
N THR A 28 -7.20 28.25 4.58
CA THR A 28 -7.55 28.87 3.29
C THR A 28 -9.03 28.68 3.01
N GLU A 29 -9.78 29.79 3.06
CA GLU A 29 -11.17 29.86 2.62
C GLU A 29 -11.32 29.53 1.13
N ALA A 30 -12.43 28.86 0.81
CA ALA A 30 -13.00 28.66 -0.53
C ALA A 30 -12.10 27.95 -1.57
N ILE A 31 -12.10 26.62 -1.53
CA ILE A 31 -11.79 25.82 -2.74
C ILE A 31 -13.02 25.91 -3.66
N THR A 32 -13.04 26.90 -4.55
CA THR A 32 -13.98 26.94 -5.67
C THR A 32 -13.66 25.80 -6.64
N ALA A 33 -14.70 25.12 -7.12
CA ALA A 33 -14.65 23.82 -7.79
C ALA A 33 -13.96 23.80 -9.18
N ASP A 34 -13.32 24.90 -9.61
CA ASP A 34 -12.82 25.08 -10.99
C ASP A 34 -11.30 24.92 -11.14
N SER A 35 -10.60 24.37 -10.15
CA SER A 35 -9.15 24.17 -10.25
C SER A 35 -8.68 22.82 -9.74
N VAL A 36 -9.48 21.77 -9.95
CA VAL A 36 -8.95 20.40 -9.85
C VAL A 36 -8.24 20.08 -11.16
N THR A 37 -7.04 20.63 -11.33
CA THR A 37 -6.05 20.03 -12.22
C THR A 37 -5.87 18.59 -11.76
N LEU A 38 -6.44 17.64 -12.51
CA LEU A 38 -6.19 16.21 -12.36
C LEU A 38 -4.73 15.98 -12.70
N CYS A 39 -3.83 16.27 -11.75
CA CYS A 39 -2.44 15.86 -11.83
C CYS A 39 -2.45 14.35 -12.07
N ALA A 40 -1.76 13.93 -13.14
CA ALA A 40 -1.52 12.51 -13.34
C ALA A 40 -0.94 11.95 -12.04
N PRO A 41 -1.44 10.80 -11.54
CA PRO A 41 -0.93 10.23 -10.31
C PRO A 41 0.58 10.02 -10.46
N PRO A 42 1.37 10.28 -9.41
CA PRO A 42 2.81 10.08 -9.47
C PRO A 42 3.11 8.65 -9.94
N ALA A 43 4.19 8.46 -10.70
CA ALA A 43 4.46 7.21 -11.42
C ALA A 43 4.33 5.95 -10.53
N ASP A 44 4.71 6.04 -9.26
CA ASP A 44 4.64 4.95 -8.28
C ASP A 44 3.46 5.04 -7.30
N ALA A 45 2.44 5.87 -7.53
CA ALA A 45 1.34 6.09 -6.59
C ALA A 45 0.68 4.79 -6.14
N ARG A 46 0.42 3.88 -7.09
CA ARG A 46 -0.17 2.57 -6.82
C ARG A 46 0.77 1.67 -6.02
N LEU A 47 2.05 1.64 -6.39
CA LEU A 47 3.07 0.87 -5.67
C LEU A 47 3.20 1.36 -4.22
N VAL A 48 3.26 2.68 -4.02
CA VAL A 48 3.33 3.28 -2.69
C VAL A 48 2.07 2.96 -1.88
N GLY A 49 0.88 3.01 -2.49
CA GLY A 49 -0.37 2.60 -1.85
C GLY A 49 -0.35 1.14 -1.39
N LEU A 50 0.06 0.22 -2.26
CA LEU A 50 0.15 -1.20 -1.90
C LEU A 50 1.22 -1.48 -0.83
N CYS A 51 2.33 -0.76 -0.85
CA CYS A 51 3.34 -0.82 0.22
C CYS A 51 2.79 -0.30 1.56
N ALA A 52 1.94 0.73 1.54
CA ALA A 52 1.31 1.28 2.74
C ALA A 52 0.30 0.30 3.34
N ASP A 53 -0.60 -0.26 2.52
CA ASP A 53 -1.58 -1.28 2.93
C ASP A 53 -0.88 -2.50 3.54
N LEU A 54 0.20 -2.96 2.89
CA LEU A 54 1.00 -4.09 3.39
C LEU A 54 1.66 -3.76 4.73
N THR A 55 2.16 -2.52 4.88
CA THR A 55 2.76 -2.07 6.15
C THR A 55 1.73 -2.04 7.28
N GLU A 56 0.51 -1.56 7.01
CA GLU A 56 -0.58 -1.52 7.99
C GLU A 56 -0.96 -2.93 8.47
N ILE A 57 -1.11 -3.88 7.54
CA ILE A 57 -1.44 -5.28 7.88
C ILE A 57 -0.36 -5.91 8.75
N GLU A 58 0.91 -5.67 8.43
CA GLU A 58 2.03 -6.24 9.17
C GLU A 58 2.20 -5.59 10.55
N GLN A 59 2.03 -4.27 10.66
CA GLN A 59 2.04 -3.59 11.96
C GLN A 59 0.93 -4.11 12.86
N TRP A 60 -0.30 -4.20 12.34
CA TRP A 60 -1.43 -4.77 13.07
C TRP A 60 -1.12 -6.19 13.55
N ARG A 61 -0.53 -7.02 12.68
CA ARG A 61 -0.18 -8.40 13.00
C ARG A 61 0.89 -8.48 14.09
N GLN A 62 1.94 -7.67 13.99
CA GLN A 62 2.99 -7.58 15.01
C GLN A 62 2.43 -7.13 16.37
N SER A 63 1.57 -6.12 16.40
CA SER A 63 0.92 -5.66 17.64
C SER A 63 0.07 -6.75 18.29
N ARG A 64 -0.65 -7.54 17.49
CA ARG A 64 -1.48 -8.65 17.99
C ARG A 64 -0.65 -9.82 18.51
N LEU A 65 0.46 -10.14 17.84
CA LEU A 65 1.42 -11.16 18.30
C LEU A 65 2.09 -10.74 19.62
N ALA A 66 2.49 -9.47 19.75
CA ALA A 66 3.05 -8.93 20.99
C ALA A 66 2.03 -8.91 22.15
N GLY A 67 0.76 -8.64 21.85
CA GLY A 67 -0.32 -8.55 22.84
C GLY A 67 -0.95 -9.87 23.26
N ARG A 68 -0.46 -11.04 22.80
CA ARG A 68 -1.07 -12.38 23.03
C ARG A 68 -2.60 -12.40 22.82
N CYS A 69 -3.07 -11.63 21.83
CA CYS A 69 -4.50 -11.55 21.53
C CYS A 69 -4.95 -12.77 20.72
N ASN A 70 -5.92 -13.51 21.22
CA ASN A 70 -6.59 -14.57 20.47
C ASN A 70 -7.51 -13.95 19.42
N LEU A 71 -7.13 -14.08 18.15
CA LEU A 71 -7.97 -13.71 17.02
C LEU A 71 -8.83 -14.91 16.59
N PRO A 72 -10.11 -14.70 16.25
CA PRO A 72 -10.92 -15.74 15.64
C PRO A 72 -10.21 -16.29 14.39
N ALA A 73 -10.18 -17.62 14.24
CA ALA A 73 -9.48 -18.28 13.13
C ALA A 73 -9.90 -17.76 11.75
N VAL A 74 -11.18 -17.42 11.58
CA VAL A 74 -11.72 -16.83 10.34
C VAL A 74 -11.11 -15.45 10.04
N GLN A 75 -10.98 -14.60 11.05
CA GLN A 75 -10.38 -13.27 10.88
C GLN A 75 -8.88 -13.38 10.58
N LEU A 76 -8.19 -14.32 11.25
CA LEU A 76 -6.78 -14.60 10.98
C LEU A 76 -6.58 -15.14 9.55
N GLY A 77 -7.43 -16.07 9.11
CA GLY A 77 -7.40 -16.61 7.75
C GLY A 77 -7.63 -15.54 6.68
N GLY A 78 -8.62 -14.67 6.88
CA GLY A 78 -8.89 -13.55 5.97
C GLY A 78 -7.73 -12.55 5.89
N LEU A 79 -7.08 -12.27 7.02
CA LEU A 79 -5.93 -11.37 7.07
C LEU A 79 -4.68 -11.97 6.40
N LEU A 80 -4.42 -13.27 6.63
CA LEU A 80 -3.31 -13.97 5.96
C LEU A 80 -3.52 -14.06 4.44
N ALA A 81 -4.75 -14.31 3.98
CA ALA A 81 -5.08 -14.30 2.56
C ALA A 81 -4.88 -12.90 1.95
N ARG A 82 -5.35 -11.84 2.62
CA ARG A 82 -5.16 -10.45 2.16
C ARG A 82 -3.67 -10.08 2.10
N ARG A 83 -2.90 -10.48 3.11
CA ARG A 83 -1.44 -10.30 3.17
C ARG A 83 -0.76 -10.96 1.96
N GLN A 84 -1.11 -12.21 1.65
CA GLN A 84 -0.55 -12.93 0.50
C GLN A 84 -0.82 -12.22 -0.82
N VAL A 85 -2.04 -11.72 -1.02
CA VAL A 85 -2.40 -10.95 -2.22
C VAL A 85 -1.58 -9.67 -2.33
N LEU A 86 -1.47 -8.87 -1.25
CA LEU A 86 -0.68 -7.63 -1.29
C LEU A 86 0.80 -7.90 -1.56
N ILE A 87 1.37 -8.95 -1.00
CA ILE A 87 2.77 -9.33 -1.26
C ILE A 87 2.96 -9.68 -2.73
N ALA A 88 2.05 -10.45 -3.32
CA ALA A 88 2.10 -10.76 -4.75
C ALA A 88 1.99 -9.48 -5.60
N GLU A 89 1.02 -8.61 -5.32
CA GLU A 89 0.84 -7.35 -6.06
C GLU A 89 2.06 -6.41 -5.95
N VAL A 90 2.70 -6.33 -4.78
CA VAL A 90 3.95 -5.57 -4.58
C VAL A 90 5.11 -6.19 -5.36
N CYS A 91 5.20 -7.52 -5.43
CA CYS A 91 6.22 -8.22 -6.22
C CYS A 91 6.05 -7.97 -7.73
N ASP A 92 4.81 -7.95 -8.23
CA ASP A 92 4.51 -7.80 -9.65
C ASP A 92 4.70 -6.37 -10.17
N MET A 93 4.65 -5.37 -9.29
CA MET A 93 4.85 -3.98 -9.68
C MET A 93 6.30 -3.55 -9.58
N LYS A 94 6.83 -3.00 -10.67
CA LYS A 94 8.14 -2.36 -10.69
C LYS A 94 8.08 -0.95 -10.12
N ALA A 95 9.12 -0.57 -9.37
CA ALA A 95 9.35 0.81 -9.00
C ALA A 95 9.93 1.61 -10.18
N ALA A 96 9.24 2.66 -10.60
CA ALA A 96 9.71 3.57 -11.65
C ALA A 96 10.60 4.69 -11.10
N THR A 97 10.53 4.96 -9.79
CA THR A 97 11.28 6.04 -9.14
C THR A 97 12.05 5.55 -7.92
N ARG A 98 13.07 6.31 -7.53
CA ARG A 98 13.78 6.09 -6.26
C ARG A 98 12.85 6.16 -5.04
N GLY A 99 11.76 6.93 -5.13
CA GLY A 99 10.72 7.00 -4.09
C GLY A 99 9.96 5.69 -3.96
N GLY A 100 9.47 5.14 -5.07
CA GLY A 100 8.81 3.83 -5.11
C GLY A 100 9.73 2.70 -4.68
N LEU A 101 11.00 2.72 -5.11
CA LEU A 101 11.99 1.73 -4.70
C LEU A 101 12.23 1.76 -3.18
N LYS A 102 12.33 2.96 -2.59
CA LYS A 102 12.44 3.12 -1.13
C LYS A 102 11.19 2.60 -0.40
N ALA A 103 10.00 2.85 -0.93
CA ALA A 103 8.75 2.34 -0.35
C ALA A 103 8.70 0.81 -0.39
N LYS A 104 8.99 0.22 -1.56
CA LYS A 104 9.07 -1.23 -1.75
C LYS A 104 10.11 -1.88 -0.84
N ALA A 105 11.32 -1.31 -0.76
CA ALA A 105 12.37 -1.80 0.12
C ALA A 105 11.96 -1.77 1.61
N ARG A 106 11.23 -0.73 2.05
CA ARG A 106 10.72 -0.65 3.43
C ARG A 106 9.68 -1.74 3.70
N ALA A 107 8.71 -1.90 2.81
CA ALA A 107 7.68 -2.94 2.93
C ALA A 107 8.30 -4.34 2.93
N VAL A 108 9.22 -4.62 2.01
CA VAL A 108 9.94 -5.91 1.94
C VAL A 108 10.67 -6.19 3.25
N ARG A 109 11.44 -5.24 3.80
CA ARG A 109 12.14 -5.46 5.08
C ARG A 109 11.19 -5.79 6.22
N LEU A 110 10.05 -5.11 6.26
CA LEU A 110 9.05 -5.30 7.31
C LEU A 110 8.43 -6.71 7.23
N VAL A 111 8.12 -7.18 6.02
CA VAL A 111 7.68 -8.56 5.78
C VAL A 111 8.79 -9.56 6.13
N LEU A 112 10.02 -9.36 5.66
CA LEU A 112 11.11 -10.32 5.87
C LEU A 112 11.59 -10.42 7.32
N GLY A 113 11.37 -9.37 8.12
CA GLY A 113 11.59 -9.35 9.56
C GLY A 113 10.58 -10.20 10.35
N ASP A 114 9.51 -10.66 9.70
CA ASP A 114 8.58 -11.63 10.28
C ASP A 114 9.10 -13.07 10.12
N ALA A 115 9.09 -13.82 11.21
CA ALA A 115 9.53 -15.22 11.25
C ALA A 115 8.60 -16.16 10.46
N VAL A 116 7.36 -15.76 10.17
CA VAL A 116 6.31 -16.61 9.58
C VAL A 116 6.17 -16.42 8.06
N VAL A 117 7.19 -15.89 7.39
CA VAL A 117 7.18 -15.76 5.92
C VAL A 117 7.71 -17.03 5.26
N PRO A 118 6.91 -17.69 4.39
CA PRO A 118 7.35 -18.84 3.62
C PRO A 118 8.58 -18.54 2.75
N ARG A 119 9.46 -19.53 2.58
CA ARG A 119 10.73 -19.37 1.84
C ARG A 119 10.53 -18.87 0.40
N ASN A 120 9.57 -19.44 -0.32
CA ASN A 120 9.25 -19.04 -1.70
C ASN A 120 8.84 -17.56 -1.80
N MET A 121 8.08 -17.06 -0.82
CA MET A 121 7.67 -15.66 -0.74
C MET A 121 8.85 -14.74 -0.41
N ARG A 122 9.73 -15.16 0.50
CA ARG A 122 10.97 -14.45 0.81
C ARG A 122 11.84 -14.30 -0.42
N GLU A 123 12.04 -15.38 -1.17
CA GLU A 123 12.81 -15.37 -2.41
C GLU A 123 12.16 -14.48 -3.49
N ALA A 124 10.83 -14.52 -3.64
CA ALA A 124 10.11 -13.66 -4.58
C ALA A 124 10.26 -12.16 -4.25
N LEU A 125 10.09 -11.78 -2.98
CA LEU A 125 10.26 -10.40 -2.51
C LEU A 125 11.70 -9.90 -2.73
N MET A 126 12.69 -10.73 -2.39
CA MET A 126 14.10 -10.38 -2.61
C MET A 126 14.42 -10.24 -4.10
N ARG A 127 13.97 -11.20 -4.94
CA ARG A 127 14.20 -11.18 -6.39
C ARG A 127 13.60 -9.92 -7.00
N SER A 128 12.32 -9.66 -6.73
CA SER A 128 11.61 -8.48 -7.25
C SER A 128 12.28 -7.16 -6.83
N LEU A 129 12.74 -7.06 -5.58
CA LEU A 129 13.47 -5.87 -5.12
C LEU A 129 14.83 -5.72 -5.83
N LEU A 130 15.57 -6.81 -6.01
CA LEU A 130 16.87 -6.79 -6.71
C LEU A 130 16.70 -6.44 -8.19
N GLU A 131 15.65 -6.94 -8.84
CA GLU A 131 15.32 -6.58 -10.23
C GLU A 131 15.03 -5.09 -10.36
N ASP A 132 14.28 -4.50 -9.43
CA ASP A 132 14.03 -3.05 -9.43
C ASP A 132 15.31 -2.24 -9.17
N MET A 133 16.22 -2.75 -8.32
CA MET A 133 17.52 -2.11 -8.08
C MET A 133 18.46 -2.20 -9.28
N GLN A 134 18.44 -3.33 -10.01
CA GLN A 134 19.23 -3.52 -11.23
C GLN A 134 18.65 -2.74 -12.40
N GLY A 135 17.33 -2.53 -12.41
CA GLY A 135 16.61 -1.80 -13.44
C GLY A 135 16.52 -0.28 -13.26
N GLY A 136 16.94 0.29 -12.11
CA GLY A 136 16.91 1.75 -11.88
C GLY A 136 18.20 2.24 -11.19
N LEU A 137 19.07 2.99 -11.85
CA LEU A 137 18.82 4.28 -12.53
C LEU A 137 19.57 4.36 -13.88
N LEU A 138 18.83 4.44 -14.98
CA LEU A 138 19.25 5.10 -16.22
C LEU A 138 18.35 6.32 -16.45
#